data_AF-A0AAU5Z5J7-F1
#
_entry.id   AF-A0AAU5Z5J7-F1
#
_cell.length_a   1.000
_cell.length_b   1.000
_cell.length_c   1.000
_cell.angle_alpha   90.00
_cell.angle_beta   90.00
_cell.angle_gamma   90.00
#
_symmetry.space_group_name_H-M   'P 1'
#
loop_
_entity.id
_entity.type
_entity.pdbx_description
1 polymer ?
#
loop_
_entity_poly.entity_id
_entity_poly.type
_entity_poly.pdbx_seq_one_letter_code
_entity_poly.pdbx_strand_id
1 'polypeptide(L)' 'MTKVKQNRLRRLVAEARERDDVFWADYPEQMLTTGHDDELTDAVAATAEHDIRYLGVVVYGGLDAVTALTGRFSLWN' A
#
# COMPACT_ATOMS: atom_id res chain seq x y z
N MET A 1 -11.84 -4.40 6.82
CA MET A 1 -11.18 -4.08 5.53
C MET A 1 -11.81 -2.81 4.98
N THR A 2 -11.05 -1.91 4.33
CA THR A 2 -11.58 -0.68 3.71
C THR A 2 -11.48 -0.77 2.19
N LYS A 3 -12.41 -0.12 1.47
CA LYS A 3 -12.36 -0.02 0.00
C LYS A 3 -12.05 1.40 -0.42
N VAL A 4 -11.02 1.57 -1.25
CA VAL A 4 -10.52 2.89 -1.67
C VAL A 4 -10.21 2.96 -3.15
N LYS A 5 -10.26 4.18 -3.70
CA LYS A 5 -9.83 4.46 -5.08
C LYS A 5 -8.30 4.47 -5.17
N GLN A 6 -7.76 4.12 -6.34
CA GLN A 6 -6.32 4.00 -6.56
C GLN A 6 -5.50 5.21 -6.12
N ASN A 7 -5.95 6.42 -6.48
CA ASN A 7 -5.23 7.65 -6.12
C ASN A 7 -5.16 7.86 -4.60
N ARG A 8 -6.18 7.42 -3.84
CA ARG A 8 -6.17 7.49 -2.38
C ARG A 8 -5.28 6.42 -1.77
N LEU A 9 -5.28 5.22 -2.35
CA LEU A 9 -4.40 4.13 -1.90
C LEU A 9 -2.93 4.50 -2.08
N ARG A 10 -2.55 5.01 -3.26
CA ARG A 10 -1.19 5.50 -3.53
C ARG A 10 -0.77 6.59 -2.55
N ARG A 11 -1.67 7.54 -2.26
CA ARG A 11 -1.41 8.59 -1.28
C ARG A 11 -1.20 8.02 0.12
N LEU A 12 -1.98 7.02 0.54
CA LEU A 12 -1.75 6.36 1.82
C LEU A 12 -0.39 5.67 1.86
N VAL A 13 0.01 4.95 0.80
CA VAL A 13 1.33 4.29 0.76
C VAL A 13 2.46 5.32 0.92
N ALA A 14 2.38 6.45 0.22
CA ALA A 14 3.35 7.54 0.36
C ALA A 14 3.37 8.11 1.79
N GLU A 15 2.20 8.40 2.37
CA GLU A 15 2.08 8.92 3.75
C GLU A 15 2.54 7.90 4.81
N ALA A 16 2.30 6.60 4.61
CA ALA A 16 2.73 5.55 5.53
C ALA A 16 4.25 5.32 5.47
N ARG A 17 4.86 5.44 4.28
CA ARG A 17 6.30 5.30 4.08
C ARG A 17 7.12 6.37 4.82
N GLU A 18 6.54 7.54 5.06
CA GLU A 18 7.17 8.65 5.79
C GLU A 18 6.99 8.57 7.32
N ARG A 19 6.35 7.52 7.83
CA ARG A 19 6.00 7.38 9.24
C ARG A 19 6.75 6.24 9.90
N ASP A 20 7.41 6.54 11.01
CA ASP A 20 8.11 5.56 11.84
C ASP A 20 7.21 4.94 12.94
N ASP A 21 6.00 5.48 13.14
CA ASP A 21 5.07 5.08 14.19
C ASP A 21 4.03 4.02 13.76
N VAL A 22 4.12 3.57 12.50
CA VAL A 22 3.29 2.50 11.95
C VAL A 22 4.16 1.51 11.16
N PHE A 23 3.82 0.23 11.26
CA PHE A 23 4.25 -0.77 10.30
C PHE A 23 3.31 -0.72 9.09
N TRP A 24 3.87 -0.84 7.90
CA TRP A 24 3.09 -0.92 6.67
C TRP A 24 3.71 -1.89 5.67
N ALA A 25 2.86 -2.47 4.83
CA ALA A 25 3.26 -3.33 3.72
C ALA A 25 2.29 -3.13 2.56
N ASP A 26 2.81 -3.00 1.34
CA ASP A 26 2.00 -2.86 0.13
C ASP A 26 1.81 -4.20 -0.61
N TYR A 27 0.89 -4.20 -1.57
CA TYR A 27 0.68 -5.32 -2.48
C TYR A 27 0.48 -4.78 -3.90
N PRO A 28 1.54 -4.60 -4.70
CA PRO A 28 1.46 -4.13 -6.08
C PRO A 28 0.99 -5.23 -7.04
N GLU A 29 0.45 -4.84 -8.20
CA GLU A 29 -0.07 -5.76 -9.22
C GLU A 29 0.98 -6.78 -9.71
N GLN A 30 2.26 -6.41 -9.69
CA GLN A 30 3.41 -7.28 -10.01
C GLN A 30 3.43 -8.55 -9.16
N MET A 31 2.98 -8.48 -7.89
CA MET A 31 2.90 -9.66 -7.00
C MET A 31 1.91 -10.74 -7.49
N LEU A 32 0.99 -10.41 -8.41
CA LEU A 32 0.11 -11.41 -9.02
C LEU A 32 0.81 -12.24 -10.09
N THR A 33 1.90 -11.72 -10.65
CA THR A 33 2.62 -12.32 -11.80
C THR A 33 3.97 -12.91 -11.43
N THR A 34 4.47 -12.63 -10.23
CA THR A 34 5.77 -13.11 -9.73
C THR A 34 5.58 -14.15 -8.64
N GLY A 35 6.35 -15.24 -8.69
CA GLY A 35 6.27 -16.33 -7.72
C GLY A 35 7.30 -16.24 -6.58
N HIS A 36 8.34 -15.42 -6.78
CA HIS A 36 9.50 -15.30 -5.91
C HIS A 36 9.90 -13.83 -5.69
N ASP A 37 10.62 -13.56 -4.60
CA ASP A 37 10.98 -12.20 -4.16
C ASP A 37 11.97 -11.50 -5.11
N ASP A 38 12.86 -12.26 -5.75
CA ASP A 38 13.80 -11.78 -6.75
C ASP A 38 13.05 -11.30 -8.01
N GLU A 39 12.14 -12.10 -8.53
CA GLU A 39 11.28 -11.75 -9.66
C GLU A 39 10.44 -10.49 -9.36
N LEU A 40 9.90 -10.39 -8.15
CA LEU A 40 9.13 -9.21 -7.72
C LEU A 40 9.99 -7.96 -7.69
N THR A 41 11.20 -8.07 -7.15
CA THR A 41 12.13 -6.94 -7.05
C THR A 41 12.47 -6.40 -8.44
N ASP A 42 12.76 -7.28 -9.40
CA ASP A 42 13.07 -6.91 -10.78
C ASP A 42 11.85 -6.28 -11.48
N ALA A 43 10.66 -6.87 -11.30
CA ALA A 43 9.42 -6.36 -11.89
C ALA A 43 9.04 -4.97 -11.36
N VAL A 44 9.19 -4.74 -10.05
CA VAL A 44 8.94 -3.43 -9.43
C VAL A 44 10.00 -2.42 -9.86
N ALA A 45 11.28 -2.79 -9.87
CA ALA A 45 12.37 -1.89 -10.28
C ALA A 45 12.28 -1.47 -11.76
N ALA A 46 11.72 -2.33 -12.62
CA ALA A 46 11.46 -2.02 -14.02
C ALA A 46 10.20 -1.16 -14.24
N THR A 47 9.38 -0.94 -13.21
CA THR A 47 8.14 -0.16 -13.29
C THR A 47 8.36 1.23 -12.71
N ALA A 48 8.04 2.29 -13.46
CA ALA A 48 8.10 3.63 -12.89
C ALA A 48 7.10 3.78 -11.74
N GLU A 49 7.50 4.46 -10.65
CA GLU A 49 6.68 4.60 -9.44
C GLU A 49 5.23 5.01 -9.76
N HIS A 50 5.04 5.99 -10.65
CA HIS A 50 3.72 6.50 -11.04
C HIS A 50 2.84 5.47 -11.78
N ASP A 51 3.45 4.45 -12.38
CA ASP A 51 2.77 3.35 -13.08
C ASP A 51 2.48 2.15 -12.17
N ILE A 52 3.10 2.08 -10.97
CA ILE A 52 2.85 0.99 -10.01
C ILE A 52 1.40 1.01 -9.55
N ARG A 53 0.66 -0.04 -9.84
CA ARG A 53 -0.71 -0.20 -9.38
C ARG A 53 -0.76 -1.01 -8.09
N TYR A 54 -0.85 -0.32 -6.96
CA TYR A 54 -1.18 -0.95 -5.67
C TYR A 54 -2.57 -1.57 -5.66
N LEU A 55 -2.69 -2.83 -5.27
CA LEU A 55 -3.96 -3.54 -5.10
C LEU A 55 -4.41 -3.54 -3.64
N GLY A 56 -3.47 -3.41 -2.71
CA GLY A 56 -3.74 -3.38 -1.29
C GLY A 56 -2.58 -2.76 -0.51
N VAL A 57 -2.88 -2.44 0.75
CA VAL A 57 -1.91 -2.03 1.75
C VAL A 57 -2.40 -2.53 3.11
N VAL A 58 -1.48 -3.01 3.92
CA VAL A 58 -1.70 -3.30 5.33
C VAL A 58 -0.99 -2.23 6.14
N VAL A 59 -1.68 -1.68 7.13
CA VAL A 59 -1.12 -0.74 8.10
C VAL A 59 -1.43 -1.26 9.50
N TYR A 60 -0.42 -1.31 10.35
CA TYR A 60 -0.49 -1.83 11.70
C TYR A 60 0.24 -0.89 12.65
N GLY A 61 -0.34 -0.62 13.82
CA GLY A 61 0.25 0.29 14.80
C GLY A 61 -0.78 0.76 15.83
N GLY A 62 -0.47 1.86 16.50
CA GLY A 62 -1.38 2.50 17.44
C GLY A 62 -2.68 2.96 16.76
N LEU A 63 -3.81 2.86 17.47
CA LEU A 63 -5.13 3.19 16.94
C LEU A 63 -5.18 4.61 16.34
N ASP A 64 -4.61 5.60 17.03
CA ASP A 64 -4.62 6.99 16.56
C ASP A 64 -3.79 7.16 15.28
N ALA A 65 -2.63 6.51 15.20
CA ALA A 65 -1.76 6.55 14.03
C ALA A 65 -2.41 5.89 12.80
N VAL A 66 -3.01 4.71 13.00
CA VAL A 66 -3.77 4.01 11.94
C VAL A 66 -5.00 4.81 11.52
N THR A 67 -5.71 5.42 12.47
CA THR A 67 -6.91 6.24 12.21
C THR A 67 -6.55 7.51 11.45
N ALA A 68 -5.40 8.13 11.73
CA ALA A 68 -4.93 9.29 11.00
C ALA A 68 -4.72 8.99 9.50
N LEU A 69 -4.24 7.78 9.17
CA LEU A 69 -4.03 7.33 7.79
C LEU A 69 -5.34 6.87 7.11
N THR A 70 -6.18 6.13 7.83
CA THR A 70 -7.29 5.36 7.23
C THR A 70 -8.68 5.90 7.55
N GLY A 71 -8.83 6.82 8.51
CA GLY A 71 -10.12 7.24 9.05
C GLY A 71 -11.07 7.91 8.06
N ARG A 72 -10.56 8.34 6.89
CA ARG A 72 -11.35 8.90 5.78
C ARG A 72 -11.86 7.85 4.80
N PHE A 73 -11.57 6.57 5.03
CA PHE A 73 -11.91 5.48 4.14
C PHE A 73 -13.18 4.79 4.57
N SER A 74 -13.99 4.42 3.59
CA SER A 74 -15.19 3.64 3.84
C SER A 74 -14.78 2.20 4.15
N LEU A 75 -15.40 1.63 5.19
CA LEU A 75 -15.34 0.20 5.44
C LEU A 75 -15.92 -0.53 4.23
N TRP A 76 -15.31 -1.67 3.91
CA TRP A 76 -15.81 -2.58 2.91
C TRP A 76 -17.07 -3.24 3.49
N ASN A 77 -18.21 -2.96 2.86
CA ASN A 77 -19.47 -3.66 3.07
C ASN A 77 -19.69 -4.70 1.97
#